data_AF-A0A7J6ITS7-F1
#
_entry.id   AF-A0A7J6ITS7-F1
#
_cell.length_a   1.000
_cell.length_b   1.000
_cell.length_c   1.000
_cell.angle_alpha   90.00
_cell.angle_beta   90.00
_cell.angle_gamma   90.00
#
_symmetry.space_group_name_H-M   'P 1'
#
loop_
_entity.id
_entity.type
_entity.pdbx_description
1 polymer ?
#
loop_
_entity_poly.entity_id
_entity_poly.type
_entity_poly.pdbx_seq_one_letter_code
_entity_poly.pdbx_strand_id
1 'polypeptide(L)'
;MPQNQHIKRWRKRHGKHYTRYREASKKAPGPGWPQQSHDVQSLHGIRAKMMQGKRRVGKIQMRNLPSDPVLHYLLDRNEPSATKALASSIKQRRNEKAARLNITLPEVRSISEDEMFKVVTTGKKTHQRSWKRIVTKPIFVGEGFTRQNPKAERPMGLRQKFAHRARAVNAILLV
;
A
#
# COMPACT_ATOMS: atom_id res chain seq x y z
N MET A 1 30.73 3.61 26.90
CA MET A 1 29.66 4.36 26.22
C MET A 1 29.45 5.71 26.93
N PRO A 2 29.29 6.84 26.22
CA PRO A 2 28.97 8.10 26.87
C PRO A 2 27.61 8.02 27.55
N GLN A 3 27.56 8.09 28.88
CA GLN A 3 26.32 7.96 29.65
C GLN A 3 25.53 9.29 29.68
N ASN A 4 24.20 9.18 29.57
CA ASN A 4 23.23 10.26 29.74
C ASN A 4 23.33 11.39 28.67
N GLN A 5 22.46 12.41 28.74
CA GLN A 5 22.32 13.58 27.84
C GLN A 5 23.51 14.57 27.94
N HIS A 6 24.74 14.05 27.92
CA HIS A 6 25.98 14.82 28.10
C HIS A 6 26.13 15.96 27.08
N ILE A 7 25.70 15.77 25.82
CA ILE A 7 25.70 16.83 24.78
C ILE A 7 24.78 17.99 25.16
N LYS A 8 23.56 17.71 25.64
CA LYS A 8 22.62 18.76 26.09
C LYS A 8 23.17 19.49 27.32
N ARG A 9 23.75 18.75 28.27
CA ARG A 9 24.37 19.32 29.48
C ARG A 9 25.58 20.19 29.16
N TRP A 10 26.45 19.76 28.26
CA TRP A 10 27.60 20.52 27.78
C TRP A 10 27.15 21.83 27.11
N ARG A 11 26.13 21.79 26.25
CA ARG A 11 25.53 23.00 25.64
C ARG A 11 24.91 23.94 26.66
N LYS A 12 24.35 23.44 27.76
CA LYS A 12 23.81 24.27 28.85
C LYS A 12 24.93 24.94 29.67
N ARG A 13 26.04 24.23 29.89
CA ARG A 13 27.16 24.71 30.71
C ARG A 13 28.11 25.65 29.95
N HIS A 14 28.43 25.32 28.70
CA HIS A 14 29.40 26.05 27.89
C HIS A 14 28.78 26.82 26.72
N GLY A 15 27.44 26.78 26.60
CA GLY A 15 26.74 27.40 25.50
C GLY A 15 26.95 26.68 24.16
N LYS A 16 26.46 27.31 23.08
CA LYS A 16 26.85 26.95 21.72
C LYS A 16 27.93 27.93 21.27
N HIS A 17 28.82 27.51 20.38
CA HIS A 17 29.82 28.39 19.79
C HIS A 17 29.15 29.63 19.17
N TYR A 18 29.54 30.83 19.62
CA TYR A 18 28.81 32.08 19.36
C TYR A 18 28.66 32.35 17.87
N THR A 19 29.73 32.19 17.07
CA THR A 19 29.68 32.41 15.62
C THR A 19 28.82 31.36 14.93
N ARG A 20 28.93 30.08 15.30
CA ARG A 20 28.16 28.98 14.69
C ARG A 20 26.69 29.09 15.03
N TYR A 21 26.33 29.50 16.24
CA TYR A 21 24.94 29.71 16.61
C TYR A 21 24.36 30.95 15.94
N ARG A 22 25.11 32.06 15.87
CA ARG A 22 24.66 33.28 15.18
C ARG A 22 24.54 33.07 13.68
N GLU A 23 25.50 32.39 13.05
CA GLU A 23 25.48 32.06 11.62
C GLU A 23 24.44 31.00 11.33
N ALA A 24 24.31 29.95 12.14
CA ALA A 24 23.25 28.95 11.96
C ALA A 24 21.88 29.59 12.20
N SER A 25 21.67 30.41 13.22
CA SER A 25 20.38 31.10 13.42
C SER A 25 20.11 32.20 12.41
N LYS A 26 21.09 32.68 11.63
CA LYS A 26 20.88 33.59 10.49
C LYS A 26 20.71 32.86 9.16
N LYS A 27 21.36 31.69 8.99
CA LYS A 27 21.27 30.82 7.80
C LYS A 27 20.12 29.79 7.87
N ALA A 28 19.69 29.41 9.06
CA ALA A 28 18.67 28.39 9.30
C ALA A 28 17.21 28.90 9.22
N PRO A 29 16.89 30.21 9.32
CA PRO A 29 15.52 30.68 9.16
C PRO A 29 15.32 31.63 7.97
N GLY A 30 16.20 31.61 6.96
CA GLY A 30 15.87 32.14 5.63
C GLY A 30 15.31 30.99 4.78
N PRO A 31 14.13 31.11 4.16
CA PRO A 31 13.35 29.92 3.82
C PRO A 31 14.10 29.15 2.74
N GLY A 32 14.12 27.82 2.82
CA GLY A 32 14.72 26.96 1.79
C GLY A 32 14.00 27.06 0.43
N TRP A 33 13.22 28.12 0.18
CA TRP A 33 12.46 28.38 -1.03
C TRP A 33 13.34 28.54 -2.28
N PRO A 34 14.53 29.18 -2.27
CA PRO A 34 15.34 29.29 -3.49
C PRO A 34 15.94 27.94 -3.83
N GLN A 35 16.47 27.24 -2.82
CA GLN A 35 17.02 25.89 -3.00
C GLN A 35 15.94 24.92 -3.46
N GLN A 36 14.76 24.93 -2.84
CA GLN A 36 13.64 24.07 -3.25
C GLN A 36 13.13 24.43 -4.65
N SER A 37 13.07 25.72 -5.01
CA SER A 37 12.66 26.16 -6.35
C SER A 37 13.67 25.72 -7.40
N HIS A 38 14.96 25.91 -7.12
CA HIS A 38 16.06 25.48 -7.97
C HIS A 38 16.08 23.94 -8.11
N ASP A 39 15.93 23.21 -7.01
CA ASP A 39 15.86 21.74 -7.01
C ASP A 39 14.66 21.26 -7.85
N VAL A 40 13.53 21.96 -7.81
CA VAL A 40 12.36 21.59 -8.64
C VAL A 40 12.61 21.83 -10.14
N GLN A 41 13.36 22.85 -10.50
CA GLN A 41 13.69 23.16 -11.89
C GLN A 41 14.85 22.30 -12.42
N SER A 42 15.82 21.97 -11.57
CA SER A 42 17.07 21.29 -11.96
C SER A 42 17.04 19.77 -11.82
N LEU A 43 16.18 19.22 -10.95
CA LEU A 43 16.09 17.78 -10.78
C LEU A 43 15.37 17.14 -11.97
N HIS A 44 15.95 16.05 -12.46
CA HIS A 44 15.39 15.25 -13.57
C HIS A 44 15.12 13.80 -13.12
N GLY A 45 14.29 13.09 -13.89
CA GLY A 45 14.01 11.67 -13.67
C GLY A 45 13.32 11.34 -12.34
N ILE A 46 13.78 10.28 -11.67
CA ILE A 46 13.15 9.77 -10.43
C ILE A 46 13.24 10.80 -9.28
N ARG A 47 14.34 11.56 -9.23
CA ARG A 47 14.55 12.58 -8.19
C ARG A 47 13.50 13.69 -8.28
N ALA A 48 13.16 14.13 -9.49
CA ALA A 48 12.10 15.11 -9.73
C ALA A 48 10.73 14.59 -9.27
N LYS A 49 10.40 13.34 -9.63
CA LYS A 49 9.14 12.70 -9.24
C LYS A 49 9.01 12.57 -7.72
N MET A 50 10.08 12.18 -7.03
CA MET A 50 10.09 12.10 -5.56
C MET A 50 9.89 13.47 -4.90
N MET A 51 10.58 14.51 -5.41
CA MET A 51 10.42 15.87 -4.90
C MET A 51 9.00 16.40 -5.08
N GLN A 52 8.42 16.20 -6.27
CA GLN A 52 7.04 16.62 -6.53
C GLN A 52 6.03 15.84 -5.67
N GLY A 53 6.25 14.53 -5.45
CA GLY A 53 5.45 13.72 -4.54
C GLY A 53 5.48 14.26 -3.11
N LYS A 54 6.67 14.57 -2.58
CA LYS A 54 6.82 15.18 -1.24
C LYS A 54 6.10 16.54 -1.15
N ARG A 55 6.22 17.39 -2.16
CA ARG A 55 5.53 18.70 -2.20
C ARG A 55 4.00 18.53 -2.24
N ARG A 56 3.49 17.58 -3.02
CA ARG A 56 2.05 17.28 -3.10
C ARG A 56 1.50 16.85 -1.74
N VAL A 57 2.17 15.91 -1.07
CA VAL A 57 1.76 15.44 0.27
C VAL A 57 1.80 16.59 1.29
N GLY A 58 2.87 17.39 1.30
CA GLY A 58 2.95 18.56 2.18
C GLY A 58 1.84 19.59 1.93
N LYS A 59 1.50 19.86 0.66
CA LYS A 59 0.37 20.75 0.31
C LYS A 59 -0.98 20.18 0.77
N ILE A 60 -1.21 18.89 0.59
CA ILE A 60 -2.44 18.23 1.06
C ILE A 60 -2.54 18.32 2.58
N GLN A 61 -1.45 18.04 3.29
CA GLN A 61 -1.42 18.15 4.75
C GLN A 61 -1.76 19.57 5.21
N MET A 62 -1.16 20.59 4.59
CA MET A 62 -1.44 22.00 4.90
C MET A 62 -2.86 22.42 4.54
N ARG A 63 -3.44 21.86 3.47
CA ARG A 63 -4.84 22.12 3.06
C ARG A 63 -5.85 21.43 3.99
N ASN A 64 -5.49 20.26 4.51
CA ASN A 64 -6.32 19.46 5.41
C ASN A 64 -6.11 19.82 6.90
N LEU A 65 -5.31 20.85 7.21
CA LEU A 65 -5.31 21.42 8.55
C LEU A 65 -6.71 21.99 8.80
N PRO A 66 -7.46 21.51 9.80
CA PRO A 66 -8.81 22.00 10.05
C PRO A 66 -8.74 23.49 10.38
N SER A 67 -9.41 24.30 9.55
CA SER A 67 -9.45 25.77 9.69
C SER A 67 -10.18 26.20 10.96
N ASP A 68 -11.05 25.36 11.50
CA ASP A 68 -11.76 25.63 12.75
C ASP A 68 -11.95 24.31 13.52
N PRO A 69 -11.40 24.17 14.74
CA PRO A 69 -11.64 22.99 15.56
C PRO A 69 -13.09 23.00 16.05
N VAL A 70 -13.94 22.18 15.43
CA VAL A 70 -15.28 21.88 15.97
C VAL A 70 -15.10 20.97 17.19
N LEU A 71 -15.81 21.28 18.27
CA LEU A 71 -15.75 20.48 19.48
C LEU A 71 -16.33 19.08 19.21
N HIS A 72 -15.66 18.04 19.74
CA HIS A 72 -15.90 16.62 19.39
C HIS A 72 -17.38 16.19 19.49
N TYR A 73 -18.16 16.82 20.37
CA TYR A 73 -19.57 16.51 20.62
C TYR A 73 -20.55 17.09 19.57
N LEU A 74 -20.07 17.90 18.62
CA LEU A 74 -20.86 18.43 17.49
C LEU A 74 -20.66 17.64 16.18
N LEU A 75 -19.66 16.77 16.10
CA LEU A 75 -19.29 16.06 14.87
C LEU A 75 -20.36 15.05 14.40
N ASP A 76 -21.14 14.52 15.34
CA ASP A 76 -22.09 13.42 15.09
C ASP A 76 -23.56 13.87 15.00
N ARG A 77 -23.85 15.19 15.04
CA ARG A 77 -25.23 15.72 15.10
C ARG A 77 -25.86 16.09 13.75
N ASN A 78 -25.20 15.82 12.63
CA ASN A 78 -25.80 16.00 11.30
C ASN A 78 -26.76 14.83 10.98
N GLU A 79 -27.92 14.82 11.63
CA GLU A 79 -29.01 13.88 11.34
C GLU A 79 -29.65 14.21 9.98
N PRO A 80 -29.61 13.33 8.97
CA PRO A 80 -30.46 13.47 7.80
C PRO A 80 -31.93 13.27 8.21
N SER A 81 -32.85 14.11 7.72
CA SER A 81 -34.26 14.03 8.09
C SER A 81 -34.82 12.59 7.97
N ALA A 82 -35.50 12.13 9.03
CA ALA A 82 -35.94 10.73 9.20
C ALA A 82 -36.66 10.14 7.97
N THR A 83 -37.39 10.97 7.23
CA THR A 83 -38.12 10.57 6.02
C THR A 83 -37.19 10.14 4.86
N LYS A 84 -36.01 10.78 4.70
CA LYS A 84 -35.04 10.42 3.66
C LYS A 84 -34.26 9.14 4.00
N ALA A 85 -34.05 8.87 5.28
CA ALA A 85 -33.43 7.64 5.77
C ALA A 85 -34.31 6.40 5.53
N LEU A 86 -35.63 6.52 5.71
CA LEU A 86 -36.57 5.41 5.44
C LEU A 86 -36.64 5.07 3.95
N ALA A 87 -36.74 6.08 3.07
CA ALA A 87 -36.82 5.85 1.63
C ALA A 87 -35.53 5.23 1.04
N SER A 88 -34.36 5.65 1.54
CA SER A 88 -33.07 5.07 1.16
C SER A 88 -32.93 3.63 1.65
N SER A 89 -33.38 3.31 2.87
CA SER A 89 -33.36 1.93 3.40
C SER A 89 -34.19 0.92 2.59
N ILE A 90 -35.34 1.33 2.04
CA ILE A 90 -36.19 0.47 1.21
C ILE A 90 -35.53 0.20 -0.14
N LYS A 91 -34.94 1.24 -0.77
CA LYS A 91 -34.16 1.09 -2.00
C LYS A 91 -32.96 0.18 -1.78
N GLN A 92 -32.28 0.34 -0.65
CA GLN A 92 -31.14 -0.49 -0.27
C GLN A 92 -31.55 -1.96 -0.08
N ARG A 93 -32.65 -2.27 0.63
CA ARG A 93 -33.16 -3.65 0.75
C ARG A 93 -33.51 -4.31 -0.60
N ARG A 94 -34.05 -3.54 -1.55
CA ARG A 94 -34.36 -4.04 -2.91
C ARG A 94 -33.08 -4.34 -3.69
N ASN A 95 -32.09 -3.45 -3.62
CA ASN A 95 -30.80 -3.64 -4.26
C ASN A 95 -30.00 -4.80 -3.62
N GLU A 96 -30.05 -4.95 -2.30
CA GLU A 96 -29.42 -6.06 -1.58
C GLU A 96 -30.00 -7.43 -1.95
N LYS A 97 -31.32 -7.52 -2.22
CA LYS A 97 -31.95 -8.79 -2.63
C LYS A 97 -31.45 -9.25 -4.01
N ALA A 98 -31.23 -8.31 -4.94
CA ALA A 98 -30.67 -8.58 -6.26
C ALA A 98 -29.14 -8.83 -6.20
N ALA A 99 -28.44 -8.20 -5.26
CA ALA A 99 -26.99 -8.32 -5.11
C ALA A 99 -26.54 -9.56 -4.31
N ARG A 100 -27.43 -10.21 -3.54
CA ARG A 100 -27.09 -11.34 -2.65
C ARG A 100 -26.50 -12.56 -3.35
N LEU A 101 -26.84 -12.78 -4.62
CA LEU A 101 -26.38 -13.95 -5.39
C LEU A 101 -25.32 -13.60 -6.44
N ASN A 102 -24.99 -12.32 -6.59
CA ASN A 102 -23.97 -11.87 -7.52
C ASN A 102 -22.61 -11.92 -6.83
N ILE A 103 -21.73 -12.76 -7.35
CA ILE A 103 -20.33 -12.84 -6.93
C ILE A 103 -19.65 -11.51 -7.27
N THR A 104 -18.75 -11.03 -6.40
CA THR A 104 -18.09 -9.72 -6.54
C THR A 104 -17.20 -9.61 -7.80
N LEU A 105 -16.81 -10.74 -8.38
CA LEU A 105 -16.12 -10.83 -9.66
C LEU A 105 -16.91 -11.80 -10.55
N PRO A 106 -17.82 -11.29 -11.41
CA PRO A 106 -18.71 -12.13 -12.19
C PRO A 106 -18.02 -12.81 -13.37
N GLU A 107 -17.05 -12.14 -13.99
CA GLU A 107 -16.28 -12.68 -15.11
C GLU A 107 -14.78 -12.51 -14.84
N VAL A 108 -14.02 -13.58 -15.09
CA VAL A 108 -12.58 -13.61 -14.90
C VAL A 108 -11.93 -13.78 -16.26
N ARG A 109 -10.81 -13.08 -16.49
CA ARG A 109 -9.99 -13.23 -17.69
C ARG A 109 -9.67 -14.71 -17.92
N SER A 110 -9.99 -15.20 -19.12
CA SER A 110 -9.60 -16.54 -19.54
C SER A 110 -8.07 -16.66 -19.62
N ILE A 111 -7.56 -17.80 -19.21
CA ILE A 111 -6.13 -18.09 -19.17
C ILE A 111 -5.86 -19.15 -20.22
N SER A 112 -4.93 -18.89 -21.14
CA SER A 112 -4.49 -19.90 -22.11
C SER A 112 -3.60 -20.95 -21.45
N GLU A 113 -3.59 -22.16 -22.02
CA GLU A 113 -2.80 -23.27 -21.48
C GLU A 113 -1.30 -22.99 -21.49
N ASP A 114 -0.80 -22.26 -22.49
CA ASP A 114 0.61 -21.86 -22.60
C ASP A 114 1.05 -20.91 -21.47
N GLU A 115 0.14 -20.03 -21.01
CA GLU A 115 0.41 -19.17 -19.84
C GLU A 115 0.46 -19.98 -18.53
N MET A 116 -0.30 -21.08 -18.46
CA MET A 116 -0.40 -21.94 -17.28
C MET A 116 0.72 -22.99 -17.20
N PHE A 117 1.17 -23.50 -18.34
CA PHE A 117 2.09 -24.63 -18.42
C PHE A 117 3.39 -24.27 -19.12
N LYS A 118 4.50 -24.32 -18.37
CA LYS A 118 5.83 -24.26 -18.94
C LYS A 118 6.28 -25.64 -19.42
N VAL A 119 6.71 -25.73 -20.68
CA VAL A 119 7.34 -26.94 -21.23
C VAL A 119 8.70 -27.18 -20.56
N VAL A 120 8.93 -28.41 -20.07
CA VAL A 120 10.24 -28.84 -19.56
C VAL A 120 10.83 -29.88 -20.47
N THR A 121 12.04 -29.60 -20.93
CA THR A 121 12.80 -30.48 -21.81
C THR A 121 13.73 -31.40 -21.01
N THR A 122 13.79 -32.68 -21.37
CA THR A 122 14.49 -33.73 -20.63
C THR A 122 15.42 -34.52 -21.56
N GLY A 123 16.54 -35.00 -21.02
CA GLY A 123 17.56 -35.77 -21.74
C GLY A 123 18.99 -35.31 -21.39
N LYS A 124 19.98 -36.20 -21.48
CA LYS A 124 21.36 -35.95 -20.99
C LYS A 124 22.20 -35.04 -21.89
N LYS A 125 22.04 -35.11 -23.21
CA LYS A 125 22.85 -34.34 -24.18
C LYS A 125 22.06 -33.29 -24.96
N THR A 126 20.85 -33.61 -25.41
CA THR A 126 20.14 -32.77 -26.40
C THR A 126 18.73 -32.37 -25.95
N HIS A 127 18.31 -32.67 -24.71
CA HIS A 127 17.01 -32.27 -24.16
C HIS A 127 15.81 -32.47 -25.14
N GLN A 128 15.82 -33.53 -25.95
CA GLN A 128 14.87 -33.72 -27.05
C GLN A 128 13.45 -34.10 -26.60
N ARG A 129 13.27 -34.46 -25.31
CA ARG A 129 11.99 -34.93 -24.79
C ARG A 129 11.28 -33.82 -24.04
N SER A 130 10.23 -33.26 -24.64
CA SER A 130 9.46 -32.12 -24.11
C SER A 130 8.06 -32.51 -23.63
N TRP A 131 7.88 -33.68 -23.01
CA TRP A 131 6.56 -34.17 -22.57
C TRP A 131 6.15 -33.67 -21.17
N LYS A 132 7.10 -33.19 -20.37
CA LYS A 132 6.82 -32.68 -19.03
C LYS A 132 6.28 -31.24 -19.09
N ARG A 133 5.35 -30.91 -18.18
CA ARG A 133 4.76 -29.59 -18.03
C ARG A 133 4.83 -29.16 -16.57
N ILE A 134 5.31 -27.95 -16.31
CA ILE A 134 5.30 -27.33 -14.97
C ILE A 134 4.20 -26.29 -14.92
N VAL A 135 3.36 -26.36 -13.89
CA VAL A 135 2.38 -25.30 -13.59
C VAL A 135 3.11 -24.07 -13.05
N THR A 136 2.91 -22.91 -13.69
CA THR A 136 3.55 -21.62 -13.33
C THR A 136 2.76 -20.82 -12.30
N LYS A 137 1.46 -21.07 -12.21
CA LYS A 137 0.52 -20.36 -11.33
C LYS A 137 0.47 -20.95 -9.93
N PRO A 138 0.06 -20.16 -8.90
CA PRO A 138 -0.09 -20.66 -7.54
C PRO A 138 -1.14 -21.78 -7.49
N ILE A 139 -0.84 -22.84 -6.75
CA ILE A 139 -1.71 -24.01 -6.61
C ILE A 139 -1.98 -24.30 -5.14
N PHE A 140 -3.19 -24.77 -4.85
CA PHE A 140 -3.52 -25.42 -3.58
C PHE A 140 -3.35 -26.92 -3.73
N VAL A 141 -2.76 -27.55 -2.72
CA VAL A 141 -2.56 -29.00 -2.67
C VAL A 141 -3.05 -29.48 -1.31
N GLY A 142 -3.90 -30.51 -1.30
CA GLY A 142 -4.49 -31.06 -0.08
C GLY A 142 -3.44 -31.64 0.89
N GLU A 143 -3.84 -31.79 2.16
CA GLU A 143 -2.94 -32.14 3.27
C GLU A 143 -2.28 -33.52 3.13
N GLY A 144 -2.97 -34.50 2.54
CA GLY A 144 -2.46 -35.85 2.28
C GLY A 144 -1.67 -36.02 0.97
N PHE A 145 -1.17 -34.96 0.36
CA PHE A 145 -0.46 -35.09 -0.92
C PHE A 145 0.96 -35.62 -0.76
N THR A 146 1.18 -36.83 -1.28
CA THR A 146 2.51 -37.41 -1.46
C THR A 146 2.99 -37.16 -2.89
N ARG A 147 4.27 -36.82 -3.04
CA ARG A 147 4.89 -36.66 -4.37
C ARG A 147 4.80 -37.97 -5.14
N GLN A 148 4.22 -37.91 -6.33
CA GLN A 148 4.28 -39.00 -7.30
C GLN A 148 5.68 -39.07 -7.92
N ASN A 149 6.02 -40.22 -8.50
CA ASN A 149 7.30 -40.47 -9.19
C ASN A 149 7.70 -39.27 -10.07
N PRO A 150 9.00 -38.89 -10.18
CA PRO A 150 9.53 -37.75 -10.94
C PRO A 150 9.04 -37.56 -12.39
N LYS A 151 8.28 -38.50 -12.93
CA LYS A 151 7.52 -38.36 -14.16
C LYS A 151 6.26 -37.47 -14.04
N ALA A 152 5.73 -37.21 -12.84
CA ALA A 152 4.45 -36.51 -12.60
C ALA A 152 4.58 -35.27 -11.68
N GLU A 153 5.71 -34.56 -11.72
CA GLU A 153 6.01 -33.54 -10.72
C GLU A 153 5.26 -32.22 -10.92
N ARG A 154 4.80 -31.65 -9.79
CA ARG A 154 4.31 -30.28 -9.65
C ARG A 154 5.22 -29.53 -8.68
N PRO A 155 5.62 -28.26 -8.96
CA PRO A 155 6.61 -27.53 -8.17
C PRO A 155 6.19 -27.32 -6.71
N MET A 156 7.17 -27.22 -5.80
CA MET A 156 6.91 -27.04 -4.36
C MET A 156 6.65 -25.58 -3.98
N GLY A 157 7.39 -24.63 -4.58
CA GLY A 157 7.39 -23.22 -4.18
C GLY A 157 6.11 -22.45 -4.48
N LEU A 158 5.27 -22.95 -5.38
CA LEU A 158 4.00 -22.33 -5.77
C LEU A 158 2.80 -22.86 -4.96
N ARG A 159 3.04 -23.73 -3.96
CA ARG A 159 1.99 -24.33 -3.15
C ARG A 159 1.59 -23.41 -2.01
N GLN A 160 0.35 -22.94 -2.05
CA GLN A 160 -0.24 -22.13 -0.98
C GLN A 160 -1.08 -23.04 -0.07
N LYS A 161 -0.91 -22.93 1.25
CA LYS A 161 -1.77 -23.61 2.24
C LYS A 161 -2.85 -22.68 2.79
N PHE A 162 -2.54 -21.40 2.87
CA PHE A 162 -3.40 -20.37 3.45
C PHE A 162 -3.69 -19.30 2.40
N ALA A 163 -4.87 -18.69 2.50
CA ALA A 163 -5.25 -17.53 1.72
C ALA A 163 -5.61 -16.38 2.67
N HIS A 164 -5.19 -15.17 2.33
CA HIS A 164 -5.63 -13.99 3.06
C HIS A 164 -7.07 -13.66 2.68
N ARG A 165 -8.00 -13.74 3.64
CA ARG A 165 -9.41 -13.42 3.44
C ARG A 165 -9.75 -12.09 4.11
N ALA A 166 -10.09 -11.08 3.32
CA ALA A 166 -10.72 -9.87 3.85
C ALA A 166 -12.21 -10.14 4.10
N ARG A 167 -12.70 -9.87 5.31
CA ARG A 167 -14.13 -9.90 5.62
C ARG A 167 -14.74 -8.55 5.23
N ALA A 168 -15.73 -8.53 4.34
CA ALA A 168 -16.38 -7.31 3.85
C ALA A 168 -17.40 -6.68 4.84
N VAL A 169 -17.27 -6.94 6.14
CA VAL A 169 -18.27 -6.52 7.15
C VAL A 169 -18.10 -5.04 7.54
N ASN A 170 -16.96 -4.40 7.24
CA ASN A 170 -16.64 -3.03 7.67
C ASN A 170 -16.53 -2.01 6.53
N ALA A 171 -17.29 -2.17 5.44
CA ALA A 171 -17.23 -1.27 4.28
C ALA A 171 -18.34 -0.19 4.22
N ILE A 172 -19.09 0.03 5.32
CA ILE A 172 -20.23 0.98 5.35
C ILE A 172 -19.94 2.26 6.19
N LEU A 173 -18.73 2.46 6.68
CA LEU A 173 -18.35 3.69 7.40
C LEU A 173 -17.08 4.28 6.81
N LEU A 174 -17.20 4.95 5.66
CA LEU A 174 -16.30 5.99 5.15
C LEU A 174 -16.82 6.49 3.79
N VAL A 175 -17.94 7.21 3.83
CA VAL A 175 -18.23 8.35 2.93
C VAL A 175 -18.79 9.46 3.81
#